data_AF-A0A183KPP3-F1
#
_entry.id   AF-A0A183KPP3-F1
#
_cell.length_a   1.000
_cell.length_b   1.000
_cell.length_c   1.000
_cell.angle_alpha   90.00
_cell.angle_beta   90.00
_cell.angle_gamma   90.00
#
_symmetry.space_group_name_H-M   'P 1'
#
loop_
_entity.id
_entity.type
_entity.pdbx_description
1 polymer ?
#
loop_
_entity_poly.entity_id
_entity_poly.type
_entity_poly.pdbx_seq_one_letter_code
_entity_poly.pdbx_strand_id
1 'polypeptide(L)' 'MQEKKTSVAAVSVTVGLKIHKGKSEILPYNTECNIPIKIDGDHLEDVKTFTYLCSTIDEHGGFDANVKARIGRARAA' A
#
# COMPACT_ATOMS: atom_id res chain seq x y z
N MET A 1 13.09 -4.89 -5.12
CA MET A 1 11.62 -4.70 -5.16
C MET A 1 10.84 -6.00 -5.02
N GLN A 2 11.20 -7.05 -5.76
CA GLN A 2 10.49 -8.35 -5.71
C GLN A 2 10.67 -9.07 -4.36
N GLU A 3 11.89 -9.08 -3.79
CA GLU A 3 12.19 -9.70 -2.49
C GLU A 3 11.36 -9.12 -1.32
N LYS A 4 11.17 -7.79 -1.31
CA LYS A 4 10.35 -7.10 -0.29
C LYS A 4 8.89 -7.58 -0.33
N LYS A 5 8.33 -7.90 -1.50
CA LYS A 5 6.96 -8.40 -1.64
C LYS A 5 6.83 -9.83 -1.12
N THR A 6 7.77 -10.70 -1.45
CA THR A 6 7.82 -12.08 -0.94
C THR A 6 7.90 -12.07 0.59
N SER A 7 8.71 -11.17 1.15
CA SER A 7 8.78 -10.96 2.61
C SER A 7 7.44 -10.50 3.19
N VAL A 8 6.78 -9.50 2.60
CA VAL A 8 5.47 -9.01 3.07
C VAL A 8 4.39 -10.10 2.98
N ALA A 9 4.36 -10.90 1.92
CA ALA A 9 3.40 -11.99 1.76
C ALA A 9 3.62 -13.07 2.83
N ALA A 10 4.86 -13.49 3.05
CA ALA A 10 5.20 -14.46 4.09
C ALA A 10 4.82 -13.94 5.49
N VAL A 11 5.18 -12.69 5.81
CA VAL A 11 4.83 -12.07 7.09
C VAL A 11 3.31 -11.98 7.26
N SER A 12 2.58 -11.57 6.21
CA SER A 12 1.10 -11.50 6.24
C SER A 12 0.50 -12.86 6.60
N VAL A 13 0.99 -13.94 6.00
CA VAL A 13 0.54 -15.31 6.32
C VAL A 13 0.84 -15.67 7.78
N THR A 14 2.03 -15.33 8.30
CA THR A 14 2.39 -15.62 9.71
C THR A 14 1.49 -14.94 10.72
N VAL A 15 0.92 -13.76 10.38
CA VAL A 15 -0.02 -13.03 11.23
C VAL A 15 -1.49 -13.28 10.86
N GLY A 16 -1.77 -14.27 9.99
CA GLY A 16 -3.14 -14.64 9.59
C GLY A 16 -3.83 -13.66 8.63
N LEU A 17 -3.08 -12.73 8.02
CA LEU A 17 -3.60 -11.77 7.05
C LEU A 17 -3.64 -12.39 5.65
N LYS A 18 -4.78 -12.24 4.97
CA LYS A 18 -4.97 -12.68 3.59
C LYS A 18 -4.86 -11.48 2.65
N ILE A 19 -3.88 -11.53 1.75
CA ILE A 19 -3.73 -10.51 0.70
C ILE A 19 -4.81 -10.74 -0.36
N HIS A 20 -5.64 -9.71 -0.57
CA HIS A 20 -6.71 -9.76 -1.55
C HIS A 20 -6.27 -9.09 -2.86
N LYS A 21 -6.04 -9.89 -3.90
CA LYS A 21 -5.50 -9.42 -5.19
C LYS A 21 -6.31 -8.29 -5.81
N GLY A 22 -7.62 -8.49 -6.00
CA GLY A 22 -8.50 -7.47 -6.60
C GLY A 22 -8.83 -6.26 -5.71
N LYS A 23 -8.21 -6.14 -4.54
CA LYS A 23 -8.29 -4.94 -3.67
C LYS A 23 -6.90 -4.32 -3.45
N SER A 24 -5.88 -4.92 -4.05
CA SER A 24 -4.50 -4.46 -3.95
C SER A 24 -4.23 -3.60 -5.17
N GLU A 25 -3.93 -2.33 -4.95
CA GLU A 25 -3.62 -1.36 -5.99
C GLU A 25 -2.25 -0.76 -5.70
N ILE A 26 -1.60 -0.25 -6.75
CA ILE A 26 -0.31 0.41 -6.64
C ILE A 26 -0.54 1.91 -6.74
N LEU A 27 -0.13 2.65 -5.71
CA LEU A 27 -0.07 4.10 -5.76
C LEU A 27 1.40 4.52 -5.96
N PRO A 28 1.80 5.01 -7.16
CA PRO A 28 3.12 5.60 -7.36
C PRO A 28 3.29 6.80 -6.44
N TYR A 29 4.43 6.88 -5.74
CA TYR A 29 4.81 8.06 -4.96
C TYR A 29 6.09 8.62 -5.54
N ASN A 30 6.04 9.85 -6.07
CA ASN A 30 7.16 10.61 -6.66
C ASN A 30 7.83 10.01 -7.91
N THR A 31 7.37 8.90 -8.48
CA THR A 31 7.95 8.29 -9.69
C THR A 31 6.88 7.56 -10.47
N GLU A 32 6.93 7.58 -11.82
CA GLU A 32 6.08 6.72 -12.64
C GLU A 32 6.29 5.25 -12.24
N CYS A 33 5.19 4.53 -11.98
CA CYS A 33 5.22 3.10 -11.69
C CYS A 33 5.67 2.32 -12.93
N ASN A 34 6.98 2.30 -13.19
CA ASN A 34 7.58 1.55 -14.29
C ASN A 34 7.86 0.08 -13.90
N ILE A 35 7.61 -0.29 -12.64
CA ILE A 35 7.91 -1.63 -12.12
C ILE A 35 6.62 -2.44 -12.08
N PRO A 36 6.43 -3.44 -12.98
CA PRO A 36 5.25 -4.28 -12.97
C PRO A 36 5.20 -5.06 -11.64
N ILE A 37 4.24 -4.69 -10.78
CA ILE A 37 4.01 -5.40 -9.52
C ILE A 37 3.04 -6.53 -9.78
N LYS A 38 3.55 -7.76 -9.66
CA LYS A 38 2.73 -8.97 -9.72
C LYS A 38 2.48 -9.54 -8.33
N ILE A 39 1.25 -9.95 -8.05
CA ILE A 39 0.90 -10.83 -6.93
C ILE A 39 0.47 -12.16 -7.52
N ASP A 40 1.20 -13.24 -7.21
CA ASP A 40 0.99 -14.59 -7.77
C ASP A 40 0.89 -14.64 -9.31
N GLY A 41 1.55 -13.73 -10.01
CA GLY A 41 1.57 -13.67 -11.48
C GLY A 41 0.64 -12.63 -12.11
N ASP A 42 -0.37 -12.15 -11.37
CA ASP A 42 -1.30 -11.12 -11.84
C ASP A 42 -0.75 -9.71 -11.59
N HIS A 43 -0.80 -8.83 -12.60
CA HIS A 43 -0.43 -7.43 -12.42
C HIS A 43 -1.49 -6.70 -11.59
N LEU A 44 -1.03 -5.87 -10.66
CA LEU A 44 -1.91 -4.95 -9.95
C LEU A 44 -2.15 -3.69 -10.78
N GLU A 45 -3.31 -3.07 -10.60
CA GLU A 45 -3.65 -1.80 -11.24
C GLU A 45 -2.90 -0.64 -10.57
N ASP A 46 -2.44 0.29 -11.39
CA ASP A 46 -1.89 1.57 -10.94
C ASP A 46 -3.03 2.57 -10.76
N VAL A 47 -3.13 3.13 -9.55
CA VAL A 47 -4.15 4.13 -9.21
C VAL A 47 -3.50 5.45 -8.86
N LYS A 48 -4.15 6.56 -9.23
CA LYS A 48 -3.66 7.91 -8.98
C LYS A 48 -3.99 8.43 -7.58
N THR A 49 -5.04 7.87 -6.97
CA THR A 49 -5.53 8.24 -5.65
C THR A 49 -6.04 7.00 -4.94
N PHE A 50 -5.73 6.85 -3.65
CA PHE A 50 -6.25 5.79 -2.80
C PHE A 50 -6.99 6.40 -1.62
N THR A 51 -8.26 5.99 -1.40
CA THR A 51 -9.04 6.45 -0.26
C THR A 51 -8.97 5.40 0.85
N TYR A 52 -8.20 5.70 1.90
CA TYR A 52 -8.11 4.86 3.09
C TYR A 52 -8.79 5.54 4.27
N LEU A 53 -9.86 4.93 4.79
CA LEU A 53 -10.54 5.39 6.00
C LEU A 53 -10.87 6.90 5.99
N CYS A 54 -11.46 7.36 4.88
CA CYS A 54 -11.84 8.75 4.61
C CYS A 54 -10.69 9.72 4.30
N SER A 55 -9.45 9.25 4.33
CA SER A 55 -8.27 10.01 3.90
C SER A 55 -7.89 9.63 2.48
N THR A 56 -7.85 10.62 1.58
CA THR A 56 -7.40 10.42 0.21
C THR A 56 -5.92 10.71 0.12
N ILE A 57 -5.15 9.74 -0.35
CA ILE A 57 -3.72 9.88 -0.62
C ILE A 57 -3.57 9.90 -2.14
N ASP A 58 -2.84 10.88 -2.67
CA ASP A 58 -2.52 11.01 -4.08
C ASP A 58 -1.06 10.63 -4.38
N GLU A 59 -0.70 10.66 -5.66
CA GLU A 59 0.66 10.40 -6.16
C GLU A 59 1.75 11.33 -5.60
N HIS A 60 1.34 12.48 -5.07
CA HIS A 60 2.22 13.47 -4.43
C HIS A 60 2.32 13.26 -2.91
N GLY A 61 1.67 12.22 -2.39
CA GLY A 61 1.70 11.83 -0.98
C GLY A 61 1.04 12.85 -0.07
N GLY A 62 -0.04 13.49 -0.53
CA GLY A 62 -0.95 14.25 0.31
C GLY A 62 -1.41 13.42 1.51
N PHE A 63 -0.68 13.54 2.63
CA PHE A 63 -0.98 12.80 3.85
C PHE A 63 -2.06 13.59 4.60
N ASP A 64 -3.31 13.17 4.46
CA ASP A 64 -4.42 13.77 5.18
C ASP A 64 -4.10 13.86 6.69
N ALA A 65 -4.49 14.98 7.31
CA ALA A 65 -4.17 15.30 8.70
C ALA A 65 -4.58 14.18 9.67
N ASN A 66 -5.62 13.42 9.32
CA ASN A 66 -6.11 12.26 10.05
C ASN A 66 -5.09 11.10 10.10
N VAL A 67 -4.45 10.76 8.98
CA VAL A 67 -3.46 9.66 8.95
C VAL A 67 -2.22 10.05 9.76
N LYS A 68 -1.77 11.31 9.64
CA LYS A 68 -0.64 11.84 10.43
C LYS A 68 -0.95 11.79 11.94
N ALA A 69 -2.16 12.20 12.32
CA ALA A 69 -2.63 12.14 13.70
C ALA A 69 -2.67 10.70 14.23
N ARG A 70 -3.10 9.73 13.41
CA ARG A 70 -3.15 8.32 13.79
C ARG A 70 -1.79 7.65 13.93
N ILE A 71 -0.86 7.93 13.01
CA ILE A 71 0.53 7.46 13.15
C ILE A 71 1.15 8.04 14.42
N GLY A 72 0.87 9.32 14.72
CA GLY A 72 1.28 9.95 15.98
C GLY A 72 0.75 9.20 17.21
N ARG A 73 -0.56 8.89 17.24
CA ARG A 73 -1.17 8.12 18.34
C ARG A 73 -0.59 6.72 18.49
N ALA A 74 -0.38 6.00 17.39
CA ALA A 74 0.17 4.64 17.43
C ALA A 74 1.64 4.59 17.85
N ARG A 75 2.43 5.65 17.59
CA ARG A 75 3.82 5.76 18.06
C ARG A 75 3.94 6.13 19.54
N ALA A 76 2.92 6.78 20.09
CA ALA A 76 2.90 7.23 21.48
C ALA A 76 2.32 6.19 22.45
N ALA A 77 1.66 5.15 21.92
CA ALA A 77 1.18 3.98 22.65
C ALA A 77 2.26 2.91 22.68
#